data_AF-A0A957ENL7-F1
#
_entry.id   AF-A0A957ENL7-F1
#
_cell.length_a   1.000
_cell.length_b   1.000
_cell.length_c   1.000
_cell.angle_alpha   90.00
_cell.angle_beta   90.00
_cell.angle_gamma   90.00
#
_symmetry.space_group_name_H-M   'P 1'
#
loop_
_entity.id
_entity.type
_entity.pdbx_description
1 polymer ?
#
loop_
_entity_poly.entity_id
_entity_poly.type
_entity_poly.pdbx_seq_one_letter_code
_entity_poly.pdbx_strand_id
1 'polypeptide(L)'
;MTRRLLSLLVLVTVSMTLVTAVFALAAQPLTAPSTWPDPVSNGIYANRRSDGVVSVAHSAVFGPWSCTTMGDPFSPDASPWDAGPYTYTYRIRIPADYPYDIVRVELLDPDSINQSGTTFIVQHTALAIAQGMPTTQTLSCSGGDAQQYQPCLLTTGEGALPDLLLDEVNPLWFVRMDENRTGVIGSNSGCGVPASYNPAVNTQTFYRLYYQAGTMTASQPVDLAFYTGQVGDGIIDNGNHQTDLQWVSPGGSAALGQPASVPTNCGSPNGGDYDPLFCPSGSTPAPGNGFEVDLTQDVPGIIVDPTNGDRWLYLGITTISGASENGFAIWAGPNIYTGTFASDANLRNVQILDAAGAHDSLGVTVLAETYAPVNNNYTQVADTPLAYIGPEYAGQVMTITLFDTDSGAQPPIHFYFDSIPFADWHVTFDESDLSGRCFIGLCNNQWVTPPYTFTVPGNLTSCQDASLDEPCTPFSGGRLIANFAGGLHDTYTWQVIFPTAAEVPLEAVLLGGPVSGLPGVAYTFTATAVPSTATLPITYT
;
A
#
# COMPACT_ATOMS: atom_id res chain seq x y z
N MET A 1 -30.93 -63.94 -45.10
CA MET A 1 -29.89 -64.11 -44.07
C MET A 1 -29.69 -62.77 -43.38
N THR A 2 -30.27 -62.64 -42.21
CA THR A 2 -30.33 -61.46 -41.36
C THR A 2 -29.04 -61.35 -40.53
N ARG A 3 -28.33 -60.22 -40.62
CA ARG A 3 -27.34 -59.80 -39.63
C ARG A 3 -27.67 -58.38 -39.18
N ARG A 4 -28.24 -58.28 -37.98
CA ARG A 4 -28.36 -57.03 -37.21
C ARG A 4 -27.02 -56.78 -36.53
N LEU A 5 -26.36 -55.66 -36.82
CA LEU A 5 -25.30 -55.11 -35.97
C LEU A 5 -25.97 -54.30 -34.86
N LEU A 6 -25.83 -54.80 -33.63
CA LEU A 6 -26.13 -54.07 -32.40
C LEU A 6 -24.95 -53.12 -32.14
N SER A 7 -25.17 -51.81 -32.23
CA SER A 7 -24.21 -50.82 -31.73
C SER A 7 -24.58 -50.51 -30.29
N LEU A 8 -23.74 -50.93 -29.35
CA LEU A 8 -23.85 -50.69 -27.93
C LEU A 8 -23.28 -49.29 -27.66
N LEU A 9 -24.15 -48.29 -27.52
CA LEU A 9 -23.78 -46.95 -27.06
C LEU A 9 -23.70 -46.99 -25.53
N VAL A 10 -22.49 -47.10 -24.99
CA VAL A 10 -22.23 -46.94 -23.55
C VAL A 10 -22.20 -45.45 -23.25
N LEU A 11 -23.32 -44.93 -22.75
CA LEU A 11 -23.43 -43.58 -22.23
C LEU A 11 -22.77 -43.55 -20.84
N VAL A 12 -21.49 -43.15 -20.78
CA VAL A 12 -20.82 -42.88 -19.50
C VAL A 12 -21.28 -41.50 -19.03
N THR A 13 -22.31 -41.46 -18.19
CA THR A 13 -22.65 -40.27 -17.41
C THR A 13 -21.57 -40.09 -16.33
N VAL A 14 -20.57 -39.25 -16.60
CA VAL A 14 -19.70 -38.70 -15.55
C VAL A 14 -20.53 -37.66 -14.82
N SER A 15 -21.07 -38.02 -13.66
CA SER A 15 -21.69 -37.10 -12.73
C SER A 15 -20.58 -36.23 -12.13
N MET A 16 -20.26 -35.12 -12.80
CA MET A 16 -19.50 -34.02 -12.21
C MET A 16 -20.35 -33.46 -11.07
N THR A 17 -20.03 -33.89 -9.85
CA THR A 17 -20.65 -33.36 -8.64
C THR A 17 -19.95 -32.03 -8.41
N LEU A 18 -20.52 -30.96 -8.99
CA LEU A 18 -20.09 -29.58 -8.73
C LEU A 18 -20.39 -29.32 -7.25
N VAL A 19 -19.38 -29.44 -6.40
CA VAL A 19 -19.47 -29.05 -5.00
C VAL A 19 -19.57 -27.54 -4.99
N THR A 20 -20.79 -27.01 -4.87
CA THR A 20 -21.05 -25.64 -4.43
C THR A 20 -20.62 -25.55 -2.96
N ALA A 21 -19.30 -25.47 -2.75
CA ALA A 21 -18.73 -24.99 -1.51
C ALA A 21 -18.94 -23.48 -1.49
N VAL A 22 -20.11 -23.06 -1.01
CA VAL A 22 -20.28 -21.71 -0.48
C VAL A 22 -19.37 -21.65 0.74
N PHE A 23 -18.13 -21.20 0.53
CA PHE A 23 -17.25 -20.83 1.63
C PHE A 23 -17.87 -19.60 2.29
N ALA A 24 -18.61 -19.82 3.36
CA ALA A 24 -18.67 -18.85 4.44
C ALA A 24 -17.26 -18.80 5.06
N LEU A 25 -16.35 -18.08 4.40
CA LEU A 25 -15.13 -17.58 5.02
C LEU A 25 -15.61 -16.57 6.07
N ALA A 26 -15.99 -17.09 7.24
CA ALA A 26 -15.90 -16.30 8.44
C ALA A 26 -14.42 -15.99 8.59
N ALA A 27 -14.02 -14.79 8.17
CA ALA A 27 -12.73 -14.22 8.52
C ALA A 27 -12.54 -14.53 10.01
N GLN A 28 -11.52 -15.34 10.34
CA GLN A 28 -11.22 -15.56 11.74
C GLN A 28 -11.01 -14.18 12.35
N PRO A 29 -11.60 -13.87 13.51
CA PRO A 29 -11.33 -12.61 14.17
C PRO A 29 -9.83 -12.58 14.44
N LEU A 30 -9.10 -11.80 13.64
CA LEU A 30 -7.72 -11.45 13.90
C LEU A 30 -7.69 -10.97 15.35
N THR A 31 -6.87 -11.63 16.16
CA THR A 31 -6.56 -11.12 17.49
C THR A 31 -5.74 -9.87 17.25
N ALA A 32 -6.43 -8.72 17.24
CA ALA A 32 -5.79 -7.42 17.17
C ALA A 32 -4.68 -7.39 18.24
N PRO A 33 -3.47 -6.89 17.93
CA PRO A 33 -2.43 -6.71 18.93
C PRO A 33 -3.02 -6.02 20.16
N SER A 34 -2.86 -6.64 21.34
CA SER A 34 -3.56 -6.23 22.57
C SER A 34 -3.06 -4.91 23.18
N THR A 35 -2.29 -4.14 22.43
CA THR A 35 -1.77 -2.83 22.80
C THR A 35 -1.84 -1.96 21.57
N TRP A 36 -2.67 -0.92 21.59
CA TRP A 36 -2.66 0.14 20.60
C TRP A 36 -1.21 0.64 20.44
N PRO A 37 -0.60 0.52 19.25
CA PRO A 37 0.63 1.25 18.99
C PRO A 37 0.33 2.74 19.15
N ASP A 38 1.31 3.46 19.70
CA ASP A 38 1.27 4.91 19.88
C ASP A 38 0.61 5.58 18.66
N PRO A 39 -0.44 6.41 18.83
CA PRO A 39 -1.22 6.95 17.72
C PRO A 39 -0.43 7.89 16.79
N VAL A 40 0.84 8.18 17.11
CA VAL A 40 1.75 8.86 16.20
C VAL A 40 2.41 7.85 15.24
N SER A 41 1.94 7.83 13.99
CA SER A 41 2.65 7.43 12.76
C SER A 41 3.31 6.04 12.62
N ASN A 42 3.03 5.05 13.48
CA ASN A 42 3.64 3.71 13.39
C ASN A 42 3.20 2.89 12.15
N GLY A 43 3.74 3.19 10.97
CA GLY A 43 3.47 2.41 9.76
C GLY A 43 4.35 2.82 8.59
N ILE A 44 4.35 1.99 7.55
CA ILE A 44 5.15 2.16 6.34
C ILE A 44 4.30 2.87 5.28
N TYR A 45 4.78 3.93 4.64
CA TYR A 45 4.05 4.60 3.57
C TYR A 45 3.73 3.61 2.44
N ALA A 46 2.44 3.45 2.15
CA ALA A 46 1.98 2.53 1.10
C ALA A 46 2.28 3.05 -0.31
N ASN A 47 2.39 4.38 -0.44
CA ASN A 47 2.70 5.04 -1.70
C ASN A 47 3.77 6.11 -1.46
N ARG A 48 4.61 6.30 -2.47
CA ARG A 48 5.56 7.41 -2.52
C ARG A 48 4.85 8.77 -2.53
N ARG A 49 3.69 8.85 -3.19
CA ARG A 49 2.94 10.09 -3.43
C ARG A 49 1.52 9.99 -2.93
N SER A 50 1.00 11.11 -2.46
CA SER A 50 -0.36 11.22 -1.92
C SER A 50 -1.41 11.62 -2.97
N ASP A 51 -1.00 11.87 -4.22
CA ASP A 51 -1.90 12.27 -5.31
C ASP A 51 -2.38 11.08 -6.16
N GLY A 52 -2.04 9.85 -5.78
CA GLY A 52 -2.49 8.63 -6.45
C GLY A 52 -1.72 8.31 -7.73
N VAL A 53 -0.65 9.05 -8.06
CA VAL A 53 0.24 8.68 -9.17
C VAL A 53 1.02 7.42 -8.83
N VAL A 54 0.81 6.38 -9.64
CA VAL A 54 1.65 5.16 -9.59
C VAL A 54 2.98 5.49 -10.27
N SER A 55 4.08 5.39 -9.52
CA SER A 55 5.41 5.75 -10.02
C SER A 55 6.30 4.50 -10.05
N VAL A 56 7.55 4.60 -9.58
CA VAL A 56 8.56 3.54 -9.66
C VAL A 56 8.31 2.33 -8.75
N ALA A 57 7.46 2.49 -7.74
CA ALA A 57 7.13 1.45 -6.77
C ALA A 57 5.65 1.52 -6.38
N HIS A 58 5.08 0.36 -6.06
CA HIS A 58 3.69 0.18 -5.64
C HIS A 58 3.57 -1.05 -4.73
N SER A 59 2.43 -1.22 -4.07
CA SER A 59 2.20 -2.40 -3.23
C SER A 59 1.90 -3.61 -4.10
N ALA A 60 2.35 -4.80 -3.69
CA ALA A 60 2.08 -6.02 -4.44
C ALA A 60 1.81 -7.18 -3.47
N VAL A 61 0.89 -8.07 -3.83
CA VAL A 61 0.66 -9.33 -3.12
C VAL A 61 0.59 -10.47 -4.10
N PHE A 62 0.95 -11.67 -3.66
CA PHE A 62 0.89 -12.87 -4.49
C PHE A 62 -0.23 -13.82 -4.04
N GLY A 63 -0.85 -14.49 -4.99
CA GLY A 63 -1.90 -15.46 -4.66
C GLY A 63 -1.40 -16.61 -3.78
N PRO A 64 -2.29 -17.25 -3.01
CA PRO A 64 -1.94 -18.32 -2.07
C PRO A 64 -1.26 -19.53 -2.72
N TRP A 65 -1.43 -19.75 -4.03
CA TRP A 65 -0.78 -20.83 -4.78
C TRP A 65 0.58 -20.43 -5.37
N SER A 66 1.07 -19.23 -5.06
CA SER A 66 2.40 -18.74 -5.43
C SER A 66 3.45 -19.20 -4.42
N CYS A 67 4.61 -18.53 -4.40
CA CYS A 67 5.74 -18.85 -3.57
C CYS A 67 6.31 -17.58 -2.97
N THR A 68 6.94 -17.73 -1.82
CA THR A 68 7.56 -16.62 -1.10
C THR A 68 8.84 -16.12 -1.73
N THR A 69 9.46 -16.90 -2.63
CA THR A 69 10.62 -16.49 -3.46
C THR A 69 10.27 -15.42 -4.49
N MET A 70 9.10 -14.81 -4.38
CA MET A 70 8.58 -13.76 -5.24
C MET A 70 8.46 -12.44 -4.47
N GLY A 71 9.03 -12.32 -3.27
CA GLY A 71 8.98 -11.08 -2.51
C GLY A 71 7.96 -10.99 -1.40
N ASP A 72 6.95 -11.85 -1.42
CA ASP A 72 5.83 -11.86 -0.48
C ASP A 72 5.97 -13.00 0.53
N PRO A 73 6.42 -12.69 1.76
CA PRO A 73 6.65 -13.72 2.77
C PRO A 73 5.35 -14.28 3.35
N PHE A 74 4.17 -13.71 3.12
CA PHE A 74 2.98 -14.05 3.92
C PHE A 74 1.76 -14.51 3.12
N SER A 75 1.50 -13.96 1.93
CA SER A 75 0.30 -14.37 1.17
C SER A 75 0.31 -15.84 0.69
N PRO A 76 1.45 -16.42 0.27
CA PRO A 76 1.48 -17.83 -0.15
C PRO A 76 1.11 -18.80 0.98
N ASP A 77 0.19 -19.74 0.72
CA ASP A 77 -0.30 -20.72 1.71
C ASP A 77 0.82 -21.61 2.28
N ALA A 78 1.85 -21.83 1.47
CA ALA A 78 3.00 -22.64 1.87
C ALA A 78 4.00 -21.86 2.74
N SER A 79 3.79 -20.57 2.99
CA SER A 79 4.72 -19.71 3.73
C SER A 79 5.20 -20.34 5.04
N PRO A 80 6.52 -20.36 5.30
CA PRO A 80 7.07 -20.73 6.60
C PRO A 80 7.04 -19.56 7.61
N TRP A 81 6.68 -18.34 7.18
CA TRP A 81 6.70 -17.14 8.03
C TRP A 81 5.33 -16.81 8.62
N ASP A 82 4.23 -17.27 8.03
CA ASP A 82 2.92 -17.30 8.70
C ASP A 82 2.08 -18.50 8.26
N ALA A 83 1.22 -18.98 9.16
CA ALA A 83 0.37 -20.13 8.93
C ALA A 83 -1.07 -19.71 8.59
N GLY A 84 -1.36 -19.56 7.31
CA GLY A 84 -2.72 -19.32 6.80
C GLY A 84 -2.81 -18.10 5.89
N PRO A 85 -4.02 -17.73 5.45
CA PRO A 85 -4.21 -16.53 4.64
C PRO A 85 -3.87 -15.31 5.50
N TYR A 86 -2.76 -14.66 5.18
CA TYR A 86 -2.33 -13.44 5.83
C TYR A 86 -3.15 -12.24 5.35
N THR A 87 -3.48 -11.33 6.26
CA THR A 87 -4.12 -10.06 5.91
C THR A 87 -3.13 -8.92 6.11
N TYR A 88 -2.66 -8.34 5.02
CA TYR A 88 -1.94 -7.07 5.07
C TYR A 88 -2.92 -5.96 5.47
N THR A 89 -2.60 -5.22 6.53
CA THR A 89 -3.45 -4.14 7.04
C THR A 89 -2.83 -2.80 6.76
N TYR A 90 -3.59 -1.95 6.08
CA TYR A 90 -3.26 -0.56 5.80
C TYR A 90 -4.14 0.35 6.63
N ARG A 91 -3.56 1.35 7.27
CA ARG A 91 -4.23 2.43 7.98
C ARG A 91 -4.34 3.65 7.10
N ILE A 92 -5.50 4.28 7.12
CA ILE A 92 -5.80 5.49 6.39
C ILE A 92 -6.00 6.59 7.42
N ARG A 93 -4.97 7.43 7.59
CA ARG A 93 -4.96 8.59 8.48
C ARG A 93 -5.81 9.69 7.88
N ILE A 94 -6.80 10.15 8.61
CA ILE A 94 -7.61 11.32 8.26
C ILE A 94 -7.29 12.43 9.26
N PRO A 95 -6.69 13.54 8.81
CA PRO A 95 -6.28 14.59 9.73
C PRO A 95 -7.49 15.29 10.38
N ALA A 96 -7.29 15.85 11.57
CA ALA A 96 -8.34 16.53 12.31
C ALA A 96 -8.97 17.71 11.56
N ASP A 97 -8.18 18.41 10.76
CA ASP A 97 -8.56 19.56 9.94
C ASP A 97 -8.99 19.18 8.52
N TYR A 98 -9.19 17.88 8.24
CA TYR A 98 -9.69 17.41 6.96
C TYR A 98 -11.02 18.10 6.60
N PRO A 99 -11.09 18.84 5.48
CA PRO A 99 -12.16 19.82 5.25
C PRO A 99 -13.43 19.23 4.62
N TYR A 100 -13.50 17.92 4.41
CA TYR A 100 -14.63 17.23 3.79
C TYR A 100 -15.26 16.23 4.74
N ASP A 101 -16.57 16.04 4.59
CA ASP A 101 -17.30 15.01 5.33
C ASP A 101 -17.08 13.62 4.74
N ILE A 102 -16.66 13.53 3.47
CA ILE A 102 -16.46 12.26 2.76
C ILE A 102 -14.97 11.99 2.58
N VAL A 103 -14.54 10.78 2.94
CA VAL A 103 -13.26 10.21 2.53
C VAL A 103 -13.52 9.06 1.58
N ARG A 104 -12.98 9.19 0.37
CA ARG A 104 -13.00 8.17 -0.67
C ARG A 104 -11.73 7.35 -0.58
N VAL A 105 -11.85 6.03 -0.71
CA VAL A 105 -10.73 5.09 -0.80
C VAL A 105 -10.75 4.44 -2.17
N GLU A 106 -9.62 4.48 -2.85
CA GLU A 106 -9.48 3.99 -4.21
C GLU A 106 -8.40 2.94 -4.30
N LEU A 107 -8.67 1.94 -5.14
CA LEU A 107 -7.72 0.91 -5.52
C LEU A 107 -7.33 1.17 -6.97
N LEU A 108 -6.03 1.23 -7.22
CA LEU A 108 -5.47 1.48 -8.54
C LEU A 108 -4.61 0.30 -8.93
N ASP A 109 -4.91 -0.33 -10.06
CA ASP A 109 -3.91 -1.18 -10.71
C ASP A 109 -2.79 -0.29 -11.28
N PRO A 110 -1.52 -0.68 -11.05
CA PRO A 110 -0.39 -0.03 -11.70
C PRO A 110 -0.43 -0.15 -13.22
N ASP A 111 -0.95 -1.26 -13.77
CA ASP A 111 -1.04 -1.52 -15.19
C ASP A 111 -2.41 -1.18 -15.79
N SER A 112 -2.41 -0.98 -17.11
CA SER A 112 -3.57 -0.41 -17.78
C SER A 112 -4.67 -1.41 -18.15
N ILE A 113 -4.32 -2.65 -18.54
CA ILE A 113 -5.20 -3.62 -19.26
C ILE A 113 -4.48 -4.98 -19.55
N ASN A 114 -3.35 -5.27 -18.90
CA ASN A 114 -2.52 -6.46 -19.12
C ASN A 114 -2.39 -6.89 -20.61
N GLN A 115 -2.17 -5.92 -21.51
CA GLN A 115 -2.31 -6.11 -22.96
C GLN A 115 -1.30 -7.10 -23.52
N SER A 116 -1.68 -7.98 -24.46
CA SER A 116 -0.71 -8.79 -25.21
C SER A 116 0.19 -7.93 -26.13
N GLY A 117 1.40 -8.42 -26.42
CA GLY A 117 2.37 -7.73 -27.27
C GLY A 117 3.52 -7.10 -26.49
N THR A 118 4.51 -6.55 -27.20
CA THR A 118 5.74 -6.04 -26.59
C THR A 118 6.08 -4.63 -27.02
N THR A 119 5.24 -3.99 -27.84
CA THR A 119 5.51 -2.67 -28.41
C THR A 119 4.25 -1.82 -28.34
N PHE A 120 4.36 -0.65 -27.73
CA PHE A 120 3.22 0.22 -27.42
C PHE A 120 3.60 1.70 -27.59
N ILE A 121 2.59 2.56 -27.69
CA ILE A 121 2.77 4.03 -27.82
C ILE A 121 2.66 4.69 -26.44
N VAL A 122 3.77 5.19 -25.90
CA VAL A 122 3.77 6.02 -24.69
C VAL A 122 3.36 7.46 -25.01
N GLN A 123 2.76 8.13 -24.03
CA GLN A 123 2.62 9.58 -23.99
C GLN A 123 3.59 10.15 -22.97
N HIS A 124 4.22 11.28 -23.31
CA HIS A 124 5.15 11.96 -22.42
C HIS A 124 4.49 13.08 -21.64
N THR A 125 4.98 13.36 -20.43
CA THR A 125 4.55 14.52 -19.63
C THR A 125 4.84 15.84 -20.32
N ALA A 126 4.08 16.89 -19.98
CA ALA A 126 4.28 18.22 -20.55
C ALA A 126 5.69 18.78 -20.26
N LEU A 127 6.26 18.46 -19.10
CA LEU A 127 7.64 18.82 -18.75
C LEU A 127 8.67 18.10 -19.62
N ALA A 128 8.49 16.79 -19.86
CA ALA A 128 9.36 16.05 -20.76
C ALA A 128 9.30 16.57 -22.20
N ILE A 129 8.09 16.91 -22.68
CA ILE A 129 7.90 17.52 -24.01
C ILE A 129 8.60 18.87 -24.09
N ALA A 130 8.53 19.69 -23.03
CA ALA A 130 9.22 20.98 -22.96
C ALA A 130 10.75 20.84 -23.01
N GLN A 131 11.30 19.70 -22.55
CA GLN A 131 12.71 19.36 -22.69
C GLN A 131 13.08 18.69 -24.02
N GLY A 132 12.15 18.60 -24.97
CA GLY A 132 12.41 18.15 -26.34
C GLY A 132 12.07 16.68 -26.62
N MET A 133 11.43 15.98 -25.68
CA MET A 133 10.83 14.67 -25.98
C MET A 133 9.63 14.83 -26.93
N PRO A 134 9.33 13.83 -27.77
CA PRO A 134 8.13 13.86 -28.60
C PRO A 134 6.87 13.79 -27.72
N THR A 135 5.70 14.16 -28.26
CA THR A 135 4.42 13.98 -27.53
C THR A 135 4.11 12.49 -27.30
N THR A 136 4.42 11.66 -28.30
CA THR A 136 4.26 10.21 -28.23
C THR A 136 5.49 9.50 -28.79
N GLN A 137 5.78 8.32 -28.27
CA GLN A 137 6.86 7.48 -28.75
C GLN A 137 6.44 6.02 -28.77
N THR A 138 6.86 5.27 -29.80
CA THR A 138 6.70 3.81 -29.82
C THR A 138 7.90 3.18 -29.12
N LEU A 139 7.65 2.44 -28.04
CA LEU A 139 8.66 1.77 -27.23
C LEU A 139 8.37 0.28 -27.12
N SER A 140 9.40 -0.50 -26.80
CA SER A 140 9.29 -1.96 -26.61
C SER A 140 9.76 -2.39 -25.23
N CYS A 141 9.07 -3.37 -24.63
CA CYS A 141 9.37 -3.85 -23.29
C CYS A 141 10.72 -4.57 -23.26
N SER A 142 11.54 -4.25 -22.26
CA SER A 142 12.83 -4.88 -22.03
C SER A 142 12.67 -6.18 -21.23
N GLY A 143 12.05 -7.21 -21.81
CA GLY A 143 12.02 -8.54 -21.17
C GLY A 143 10.69 -9.31 -21.23
N GLY A 144 9.60 -8.70 -21.68
CA GLY A 144 8.29 -9.36 -21.74
C GLY A 144 8.15 -10.28 -22.95
N ASP A 145 7.69 -11.51 -22.73
CA ASP A 145 7.06 -12.30 -23.79
C ASP A 145 5.76 -11.57 -24.24
N ALA A 146 5.41 -11.68 -25.51
CA ALA A 146 4.13 -11.18 -26.04
C ALA A 146 2.91 -11.90 -25.41
N GLN A 147 3.13 -13.01 -24.72
CA GLN A 147 2.12 -13.91 -24.16
C GLN A 147 1.60 -13.56 -22.75
N GLN A 148 1.78 -12.32 -22.27
CA GLN A 148 1.14 -11.75 -21.07
C GLN A 148 1.52 -12.35 -19.70
N TYR A 149 2.15 -13.52 -19.63
CA TYR A 149 2.53 -14.15 -18.35
C TYR A 149 3.80 -13.55 -17.70
N GLN A 150 4.46 -12.62 -18.39
CA GLN A 150 5.67 -11.91 -17.99
C GLN A 150 5.38 -10.40 -17.91
N PRO A 151 6.13 -9.64 -17.10
CA PRO A 151 5.82 -8.24 -16.90
C PRO A 151 6.21 -7.49 -18.17
N CYS A 152 5.66 -6.30 -18.35
CA CYS A 152 5.97 -5.46 -19.49
C CYS A 152 6.01 -4.02 -19.00
N LEU A 153 7.23 -3.56 -18.75
CA LEU A 153 7.50 -2.18 -18.42
C LEU A 153 8.28 -1.52 -19.55
N LEU A 154 7.90 -0.29 -19.88
CA LEU A 154 8.57 0.52 -20.87
C LEU A 154 9.23 1.70 -20.17
N THR A 155 10.55 1.81 -20.26
CA THR A 155 11.26 3.01 -19.83
C THR A 155 10.94 4.15 -20.78
N THR A 156 10.22 5.17 -20.32
CA THR A 156 9.83 6.32 -21.14
C THR A 156 11.05 7.16 -21.52
N GLY A 157 12.11 7.11 -20.70
CA GLY A 157 13.30 7.96 -20.82
C GLY A 157 13.16 9.29 -20.08
N GLU A 158 11.99 9.61 -19.54
CA GLU A 158 11.76 10.88 -18.84
C GLU A 158 12.57 10.99 -17.55
N GLY A 159 12.78 9.87 -16.85
CA GLY A 159 13.62 9.85 -15.64
C GLY A 159 15.11 10.10 -15.88
N ALA A 160 15.56 10.18 -17.14
CA ALA A 160 16.94 10.53 -17.49
C ALA A 160 17.09 12.01 -17.92
N LEU A 161 16.00 12.77 -17.92
CA LEU A 161 16.03 14.19 -18.27
C LEU A 161 16.70 15.00 -17.14
N PRO A 162 17.55 15.98 -17.48
CA PRO A 162 18.19 16.83 -16.50
C PRO A 162 17.18 17.71 -15.76
N ASP A 163 17.48 18.03 -14.50
CA ASP A 163 16.75 18.99 -13.67
C ASP A 163 15.26 18.67 -13.43
N LEU A 164 14.81 17.44 -13.67
CA LEU A 164 13.47 16.97 -13.32
C LEU A 164 13.54 16.00 -12.15
N LEU A 165 12.63 16.19 -11.19
CA LEU A 165 12.43 15.23 -10.11
C LEU A 165 11.63 14.05 -10.63
N LEU A 166 11.84 12.88 -10.03
CA LEU A 166 11.10 11.66 -10.35
C LEU A 166 9.58 11.83 -10.17
N ASP A 167 9.16 12.77 -9.32
CA ASP A 167 7.75 13.09 -9.07
C ASP A 167 7.17 14.14 -10.05
N GLU A 168 7.94 14.61 -11.02
CA GLU A 168 7.50 15.56 -12.05
C GLU A 168 7.31 14.90 -13.42
N VAL A 169 7.70 13.63 -13.55
CA VAL A 169 7.70 12.88 -14.81
C VAL A 169 7.10 11.49 -14.64
N ASN A 170 6.77 10.83 -15.75
CA ASN A 170 6.42 9.42 -15.73
C ASN A 170 7.59 8.58 -16.26
N PRO A 171 8.48 8.03 -15.41
CA PRO A 171 9.69 7.33 -15.85
C PRO A 171 9.41 5.97 -16.51
N LEU A 172 8.23 5.39 -16.24
CA LEU A 172 7.88 4.03 -16.63
C LEU A 172 6.43 3.97 -17.12
N TRP A 173 6.20 3.25 -18.20
CA TRP A 173 4.85 2.77 -18.54
C TRP A 173 4.70 1.33 -18.09
N PHE A 174 3.84 1.11 -17.10
CA PHE A 174 3.33 -0.18 -16.66
C PHE A 174 2.30 -0.72 -17.66
N VAL A 175 2.70 -1.67 -18.52
CA VAL A 175 1.79 -2.30 -19.48
C VAL A 175 1.21 -3.59 -18.93
N ARG A 176 2.03 -4.36 -18.21
CA ARG A 176 1.64 -5.61 -17.52
C ARG A 176 2.45 -5.78 -16.25
N MET A 177 1.77 -6.06 -15.14
CA MET A 177 2.36 -6.36 -13.84
C MET A 177 1.90 -7.70 -13.26
N ASP A 178 0.69 -8.14 -13.60
CA ASP A 178 0.07 -9.34 -12.99
C ASP A 178 0.59 -10.65 -13.60
N GLU A 179 1.85 -10.93 -13.30
CA GLU A 179 2.57 -12.07 -13.80
C GLU A 179 2.07 -13.38 -13.20
N ASN A 180 1.77 -14.39 -14.03
CA ASN A 180 1.42 -15.71 -13.50
C ASN A 180 2.67 -16.42 -12.95
N ARG A 181 2.65 -16.77 -11.65
CA ARG A 181 3.75 -17.48 -10.94
C ARG A 181 3.21 -18.71 -10.23
N THR A 182 3.17 -19.85 -10.94
CA THR A 182 2.60 -21.08 -10.36
C THR A 182 3.61 -21.74 -9.43
N GLY A 183 3.34 -21.71 -8.13
CA GLY A 183 4.01 -22.59 -7.17
C GLY A 183 3.51 -24.04 -7.29
N VAL A 184 4.29 -24.97 -6.74
CA VAL A 184 3.74 -26.29 -6.40
C VAL A 184 2.91 -26.08 -5.14
N ILE A 185 1.59 -26.29 -5.22
CA ILE A 185 0.68 -26.16 -4.07
C ILE A 185 1.28 -26.88 -2.85
N GLY A 186 1.52 -26.13 -1.77
CA GLY A 186 2.11 -26.64 -0.52
C GLY A 186 3.63 -26.78 -0.50
N SER A 187 4.37 -26.13 -1.41
CA SER A 187 5.84 -26.09 -1.43
C SER A 187 6.39 -24.68 -1.67
N ASN A 188 7.49 -24.33 -0.99
CA ASN A 188 8.24 -23.09 -1.20
C ASN A 188 9.51 -23.26 -2.05
N SER A 189 9.68 -24.41 -2.71
CA SER A 189 10.94 -24.74 -3.39
C SER A 189 11.19 -24.01 -4.72
N GLY A 190 10.48 -22.91 -4.98
CA GLY A 190 10.59 -22.08 -6.18
C GLY A 190 9.29 -22.00 -6.99
N CYS A 191 9.08 -20.84 -7.61
CA CYS A 191 7.92 -20.57 -8.45
C CYS A 191 8.19 -20.86 -9.92
N GLY A 192 7.29 -21.64 -10.52
CA GLY A 192 7.30 -21.89 -11.95
C GLY A 192 6.66 -20.73 -12.72
N VAL A 193 7.18 -20.49 -13.91
CA VAL A 193 6.56 -19.61 -14.90
C VAL A 193 5.78 -20.49 -15.88
N PRO A 194 4.47 -20.26 -16.09
CA PRO A 194 3.71 -21.03 -17.06
C PRO A 194 4.18 -20.74 -18.50
N ALA A 195 3.92 -21.66 -19.42
CA ALA A 195 4.31 -21.51 -20.83
C ALA A 195 3.42 -20.52 -21.61
N SER A 196 2.32 -20.07 -21.01
CA SER A 196 1.38 -19.07 -21.56
C SER A 196 0.57 -18.49 -20.42
N TYR A 197 -0.03 -17.31 -20.64
CA TYR A 197 -0.98 -16.73 -19.69
C TYR A 197 -2.18 -17.65 -19.42
N ASN A 198 -2.60 -17.71 -18.16
CA ASN A 198 -3.74 -18.51 -17.72
C ASN A 198 -4.59 -17.70 -16.74
N PRO A 199 -5.78 -17.21 -17.16
CA PRO A 199 -6.67 -16.44 -16.30
C PRO A 199 -7.08 -17.17 -15.00
N ALA A 200 -7.11 -18.51 -15.02
CA ALA A 200 -7.43 -19.30 -13.82
C ALA A 200 -6.33 -19.25 -12.74
N VAL A 201 -5.19 -18.64 -13.04
CA VAL A 201 -4.06 -18.44 -12.12
C VAL A 201 -4.07 -17.02 -11.56
N ASN A 202 -4.96 -16.14 -12.01
CA ASN A 202 -5.02 -14.78 -11.51
C ASN A 202 -5.40 -14.74 -10.05
N THR A 203 -4.71 -13.87 -9.33
CA THR A 203 -4.88 -13.72 -7.89
C THR A 203 -6.17 -12.99 -7.60
N GLN A 204 -7.03 -13.63 -6.81
CA GLN A 204 -8.23 -12.98 -6.30
C GLN A 204 -7.93 -12.36 -4.94
N THR A 205 -8.12 -11.05 -4.83
CA THR A 205 -7.85 -10.29 -3.60
C THR A 205 -9.14 -9.81 -2.96
N PHE A 206 -9.27 -9.99 -1.65
CA PHE A 206 -10.37 -9.46 -0.85
C PHE A 206 -9.93 -8.25 -0.03
N TYR A 207 -10.68 -7.18 -0.20
CA TYR A 207 -10.50 -5.88 0.43
C TYR A 207 -11.62 -5.67 1.44
N ARG A 208 -11.23 -5.40 2.68
CA ARG A 208 -12.12 -5.12 3.81
C ARG A 208 -11.82 -3.73 4.34
N LEU A 209 -12.74 -2.79 4.10
CA LEU A 209 -12.69 -1.45 4.67
C LEU A 209 -13.45 -1.45 6.00
N TYR A 210 -12.81 -0.96 7.07
CA TYR A 210 -13.39 -0.93 8.41
C TYR A 210 -12.79 0.22 9.24
N TYR A 211 -13.38 0.51 10.40
CA TYR A 211 -12.81 1.43 11.39
C TYR A 211 -12.80 0.78 12.78
N GLN A 212 -12.07 1.38 13.72
CA GLN A 212 -12.09 0.97 15.12
C GLN A 212 -13.04 1.87 15.91
N ALA A 213 -14.07 1.26 16.52
CA ALA A 213 -15.02 1.96 17.37
C ALA A 213 -14.70 1.77 18.86
N GLY A 214 -14.91 2.81 19.67
CA GLY A 214 -14.79 2.74 21.12
C GLY A 214 -13.70 3.67 21.69
N THR A 215 -12.77 3.13 22.46
CA THR A 215 -11.68 3.88 23.08
C THR A 215 -10.33 3.30 22.70
N MET A 216 -9.26 4.08 22.85
CA MET A 216 -7.87 3.64 22.63
C MET A 216 -7.50 2.35 23.38
N THR A 217 -8.11 2.08 24.53
CA THR A 217 -7.81 0.88 25.35
C THR A 217 -8.81 -0.26 25.18
N ALA A 218 -9.95 0.02 24.53
CA ALA A 218 -11.03 -0.93 24.33
C ALA A 218 -11.75 -0.56 23.03
N SER A 219 -11.16 -1.02 21.93
CA SER A 219 -11.68 -0.83 20.58
C SER A 219 -12.15 -2.14 19.97
N GLN A 220 -13.05 -2.05 19.00
CA GLN A 220 -13.46 -3.19 18.19
C GLN A 220 -13.62 -2.76 16.74
N PRO A 221 -13.29 -3.64 15.78
CA PRO A 221 -13.46 -3.33 14.36
C PRO A 221 -14.95 -3.29 14.01
N VAL A 222 -15.34 -2.30 13.20
CA VAL A 222 -16.67 -2.16 12.62
C VAL A 222 -16.52 -2.08 11.10
N ASP A 223 -17.12 -3.04 10.41
CA ASP A 223 -17.03 -3.15 8.95
C ASP A 223 -17.79 -2.04 8.25
N LEU A 224 -17.17 -1.46 7.22
CA LEU A 224 -17.76 -0.46 6.35
C LEU A 224 -18.11 -1.10 5.01
N ALA A 225 -17.14 -1.64 4.29
CA ALA A 225 -17.38 -2.18 2.96
C ALA A 225 -16.46 -3.35 2.64
N PHE A 226 -16.91 -4.20 1.74
CA PHE A 226 -16.16 -5.34 1.23
C PHE A 226 -16.09 -5.27 -0.29
N TYR A 227 -14.95 -5.66 -0.84
CA TYR A 227 -14.77 -5.78 -2.27
C TYR A 227 -13.86 -6.96 -2.57
N THR A 228 -14.24 -7.81 -3.51
CA THR A 228 -13.36 -8.85 -4.05
C THR A 228 -12.95 -8.44 -5.45
N GLY A 229 -11.64 -8.30 -5.64
CA GLY A 229 -11.02 -8.05 -6.94
C GLY A 229 -11.48 -9.08 -7.97
N GLN A 230 -11.69 -8.60 -9.19
CA GLN A 230 -12.06 -9.44 -10.31
C GLN A 230 -10.81 -10.10 -10.90
N VAL A 231 -10.99 -11.28 -11.50
CA VAL A 231 -9.88 -12.10 -11.99
C VAL A 231 -9.96 -12.38 -13.48
N GLY A 232 -10.93 -11.78 -14.21
CA GLY A 232 -11.10 -11.90 -15.66
C GLY A 232 -11.31 -13.32 -16.17
N ASP A 233 -11.69 -14.26 -15.31
CA ASP A 233 -11.87 -15.67 -15.63
C ASP A 233 -13.22 -15.98 -16.30
N GLY A 234 -14.11 -14.99 -16.38
CA GLY A 234 -15.44 -15.11 -16.92
C GLY A 234 -16.44 -15.89 -16.09
N ILE A 235 -16.06 -16.33 -14.89
CA ILE A 235 -16.96 -16.95 -13.93
C ILE A 235 -17.70 -15.88 -13.12
N ILE A 236 -16.97 -14.84 -12.68
CA ILE A 236 -17.48 -13.79 -11.79
C ILE A 236 -17.78 -12.48 -12.52
N ASP A 237 -17.26 -12.27 -13.74
CA ASP A 237 -17.34 -10.98 -14.46
C ASP A 237 -17.72 -11.09 -15.94
N ASN A 238 -18.21 -12.27 -16.38
CA ASN A 238 -18.49 -12.58 -17.78
C ASN A 238 -17.30 -12.35 -18.75
N GLY A 239 -16.07 -12.24 -18.24
CA GLY A 239 -14.83 -12.06 -19.01
C GLY A 239 -14.72 -10.66 -19.59
N ASN A 240 -15.54 -9.73 -19.11
CA ASN A 240 -15.62 -8.36 -19.60
C ASN A 240 -14.73 -7.40 -18.78
N HIS A 241 -14.19 -7.89 -17.67
CA HIS A 241 -13.15 -7.21 -16.93
C HIS A 241 -11.87 -7.95 -17.22
N GLN A 242 -10.95 -7.26 -17.89
CA GLN A 242 -9.58 -7.71 -17.95
C GLN A 242 -9.07 -7.69 -16.52
N THR A 243 -8.07 -8.49 -16.25
CA THR A 243 -7.72 -9.06 -14.94
C THR A 243 -7.16 -8.05 -13.96
N ASP A 244 -7.24 -6.80 -14.38
CA ASP A 244 -6.48 -5.66 -13.99
C ASP A 244 -7.49 -4.78 -13.27
N LEU A 245 -7.18 -4.43 -12.04
CA LEU A 245 -8.04 -3.58 -11.23
C LEU A 245 -8.12 -2.21 -11.92
N GLN A 246 -9.12 -2.02 -12.77
CA GLN A 246 -9.46 -0.68 -13.23
C GLN A 246 -9.48 0.25 -12.01
N TRP A 247 -9.07 1.50 -12.19
CA TRP A 247 -9.14 2.45 -11.09
C TRP A 247 -10.56 2.49 -10.53
N VAL A 248 -10.72 2.02 -9.30
CA VAL A 248 -12.03 1.79 -8.68
C VAL A 248 -12.12 2.43 -7.31
N SER A 249 -13.31 2.93 -7.02
CA SER A 249 -13.81 3.13 -5.65
C SER A 249 -15.04 2.22 -5.49
N PRO A 250 -14.89 0.98 -5.00
CA PRO A 250 -15.99 0.02 -4.96
C PRO A 250 -17.20 0.55 -4.20
N GLY A 251 -18.38 0.48 -4.82
CA GLY A 251 -19.66 1.01 -4.32
C GLY A 251 -19.79 2.53 -4.29
N GLY A 252 -18.70 3.26 -4.57
CA GLY A 252 -18.70 4.71 -4.69
C GLY A 252 -19.09 5.17 -6.10
N SER A 253 -19.04 6.48 -6.31
CA SER A 253 -19.19 7.05 -7.64
C SER A 253 -18.07 6.55 -8.56
N ALA A 254 -18.41 6.21 -9.81
CA ALA A 254 -17.44 5.72 -10.77
C ALA A 254 -16.24 6.67 -10.86
N ALA A 255 -15.02 6.14 -10.71
CA ALA A 255 -13.81 6.92 -10.92
C ALA A 255 -13.79 7.44 -12.37
N LEU A 256 -13.14 8.58 -12.59
CA LEU A 256 -13.14 9.21 -13.91
C LEU A 256 -12.46 8.31 -14.94
N GLY A 257 -13.16 8.07 -16.07
CA GLY A 257 -12.71 7.15 -17.11
C GLY A 257 -13.15 5.70 -16.87
N GLN A 258 -13.68 5.36 -15.70
CA GLN A 258 -14.26 4.06 -15.43
C GLN A 258 -15.55 3.87 -16.26
N PRO A 259 -15.64 2.82 -17.10
CA PRO A 259 -16.75 2.65 -18.04
C PRO A 259 -18.10 2.34 -17.35
N ALA A 260 -18.04 1.81 -16.12
CA ALA A 260 -19.18 1.53 -15.28
C ALA A 260 -18.74 1.59 -13.80
N SER A 261 -19.67 1.83 -12.89
CA SER A 261 -19.38 1.69 -11.45
C SER A 261 -19.02 0.24 -11.09
N VAL A 262 -18.20 0.09 -10.05
CA VAL A 262 -17.82 -1.23 -9.53
C VAL A 262 -18.55 -1.48 -8.23
N PRO A 263 -19.32 -2.57 -8.11
CA PRO A 263 -20.12 -2.87 -6.94
C PRO A 263 -19.25 -3.29 -5.75
N THR A 264 -19.74 -3.09 -4.54
CA THR A 264 -19.23 -3.79 -3.35
C THR A 264 -19.75 -5.22 -3.30
N ASN A 265 -19.10 -6.09 -2.53
CA ASN A 265 -19.61 -7.42 -2.23
C ASN A 265 -20.92 -7.35 -1.45
N CYS A 266 -21.70 -8.42 -1.54
CA CYS A 266 -22.97 -8.55 -0.83
C CYS A 266 -22.76 -8.64 0.67
N GLY A 267 -23.66 -8.00 1.41
CA GLY A 267 -23.53 -7.88 2.86
C GLY A 267 -22.58 -6.76 3.31
N SER A 268 -22.01 -5.97 2.40
CA SER A 268 -21.30 -4.73 2.75
C SER A 268 -22.21 -3.77 3.52
N PRO A 269 -21.84 -3.33 4.73
CA PRO A 269 -22.66 -2.45 5.59
C PRO A 269 -22.92 -1.04 5.03
N ASN A 270 -21.88 -0.38 4.54
CA ASN A 270 -21.93 0.77 3.66
C ASN A 270 -21.87 0.22 2.24
N GLY A 271 -22.97 -0.41 1.79
CA GLY A 271 -23.01 -1.04 0.46
C GLY A 271 -22.89 0.00 -0.67
N GLY A 272 -23.25 -0.35 -1.89
CA GLY A 272 -23.19 0.59 -3.01
C GLY A 272 -24.01 0.08 -4.17
N ASP A 273 -23.53 0.32 -5.39
CA ASP A 273 -24.19 -0.22 -6.58
C ASP A 273 -24.37 -1.74 -6.50
N TYR A 274 -25.59 -2.18 -6.85
CA TYR A 274 -26.00 -3.59 -6.82
C TYR A 274 -25.54 -4.29 -8.10
N ASP A 275 -24.80 -5.39 -7.94
CA ASP A 275 -24.55 -6.33 -9.03
C ASP A 275 -25.21 -7.70 -8.74
N PRO A 276 -26.21 -8.11 -9.54
CA PRO A 276 -26.88 -9.40 -9.40
C PRO A 276 -25.96 -10.61 -9.62
N LEU A 277 -24.77 -10.42 -10.18
CA LEU A 277 -23.78 -11.47 -10.35
C LEU A 277 -23.08 -11.80 -9.02
N PHE A 278 -22.87 -10.79 -8.17
CA PHE A 278 -22.28 -10.95 -6.85
C PHE A 278 -23.34 -11.29 -5.79
N CYS A 279 -24.57 -10.82 -5.96
CA CYS A 279 -25.65 -11.03 -5.00
C CYS A 279 -26.69 -12.04 -5.49
N PRO A 280 -26.75 -13.26 -4.91
CA PRO A 280 -27.81 -14.21 -5.26
C PRO A 280 -29.18 -13.57 -5.04
N SER A 281 -30.12 -13.90 -5.93
CA SER A 281 -31.46 -13.28 -6.02
C SER A 281 -32.13 -13.18 -4.64
N GLY A 282 -32.32 -11.96 -4.15
CA GLY A 282 -32.96 -11.66 -2.86
C GLY A 282 -32.04 -11.09 -1.79
N SER A 283 -30.73 -11.02 -2.04
CA SER A 283 -29.79 -10.22 -1.24
C SER A 283 -29.48 -8.92 -1.97
N THR A 284 -29.63 -7.77 -1.33
CA THR A 284 -29.14 -6.47 -1.84
C THR A 284 -28.06 -5.98 -0.88
N PRO A 285 -26.99 -5.30 -1.36
CA PRO A 285 -26.14 -4.50 -0.49
C PRO A 285 -27.01 -3.59 0.38
N ALA A 286 -26.53 -3.29 1.58
CA ALA A 286 -27.13 -2.23 2.36
C ALA A 286 -27.05 -0.90 1.56
N PRO A 287 -28.00 0.02 1.74
CA PRO A 287 -27.84 1.37 1.17
C PRO A 287 -26.55 1.99 1.69
N GLY A 288 -25.79 2.65 0.81
CA GLY A 288 -24.49 3.23 1.14
C GLY A 288 -23.73 3.69 -0.10
N ASN A 289 -22.49 4.13 0.10
CA ASN A 289 -21.58 4.56 -0.97
C ASN A 289 -20.24 3.78 -0.96
N GLY A 290 -20.20 2.59 -0.37
CA GLY A 290 -19.07 1.68 -0.44
C GLY A 290 -17.82 2.23 0.21
N PHE A 291 -16.83 2.46 -0.64
CA PHE A 291 -15.53 3.01 -0.29
C PHE A 291 -15.54 4.55 -0.24
N GLU A 292 -16.68 5.21 -0.43
CA GLU A 292 -16.91 6.61 -0.03
C GLU A 292 -17.56 6.63 1.37
N VAL A 293 -16.77 7.01 2.37
CA VAL A 293 -17.15 6.97 3.79
C VAL A 293 -17.54 8.37 4.25
N ASP A 294 -18.79 8.54 4.66
CA ASP A 294 -19.28 9.75 5.35
C ASP A 294 -18.81 9.71 6.82
N LEU A 295 -17.85 10.56 7.15
CA LEU A 295 -17.25 10.69 8.47
C LEU A 295 -18.23 11.11 9.57
N THR A 296 -19.42 11.58 9.19
CA THR A 296 -20.48 12.01 10.11
C THR A 296 -21.55 10.94 10.33
N GLN A 297 -21.72 9.99 9.40
CA GLN A 297 -22.79 8.99 9.42
C GLN A 297 -22.30 7.55 9.51
N ASP A 298 -21.27 7.19 8.73
CA ASP A 298 -20.87 5.79 8.53
C ASP A 298 -19.95 5.28 9.63
N VAL A 299 -19.33 6.19 10.39
CA VAL A 299 -18.30 5.87 11.39
C VAL A 299 -18.69 6.29 12.82
N PRO A 300 -19.89 5.93 13.32
CA PRO A 300 -20.31 6.32 14.65
C PRO A 300 -19.39 5.75 15.73
N GLY A 301 -18.81 6.63 16.54
CA GLY A 301 -17.90 6.24 17.62
C GLY A 301 -16.52 5.81 17.13
N ILE A 302 -16.13 6.20 15.91
CA ILE A 302 -14.73 6.14 15.47
C ILE A 302 -13.82 6.74 16.51
N ILE A 303 -12.71 6.06 16.76
CA ILE A 303 -11.69 6.56 17.67
C ILE A 303 -11.06 7.81 17.05
N VAL A 304 -11.04 8.87 17.85
CA VAL A 304 -10.36 10.12 17.57
C VAL A 304 -9.15 10.16 18.49
N ASP A 305 -7.96 10.36 17.91
CA ASP A 305 -6.74 10.52 18.69
C ASP A 305 -6.86 11.80 19.55
N PRO A 306 -6.75 11.67 20.88
CA PRO A 306 -6.92 12.82 21.78
C PRO A 306 -5.80 13.88 21.65
N THR A 307 -4.66 13.53 21.03
CA THR A 307 -3.47 14.38 20.93
C THR A 307 -3.56 15.33 19.74
N ASN A 308 -3.91 14.81 18.56
CA ASN A 308 -3.92 15.56 17.30
C ASN A 308 -5.32 15.68 16.68
N GLY A 309 -6.31 14.90 17.14
CA GLY A 309 -7.66 14.86 16.58
C GLY A 309 -7.82 13.98 15.34
N ASP A 310 -6.79 13.22 14.96
CA ASP A 310 -6.81 12.37 13.78
C ASP A 310 -7.79 11.19 13.96
N ARG A 311 -8.29 10.71 12.82
CA ARG A 311 -9.16 9.54 12.72
C ARG A 311 -8.51 8.51 11.80
N TRP A 312 -8.88 7.24 11.99
CA TRP A 312 -8.27 6.13 11.27
C TRP A 312 -9.32 5.20 10.67
N LEU A 313 -9.24 5.02 9.35
CA LEU A 313 -9.86 3.88 8.67
C LEU A 313 -8.79 2.81 8.43
N TYR A 314 -9.23 1.60 8.15
CA TYR A 314 -8.37 0.44 7.94
C TYR A 314 -8.81 -0.32 6.70
N LEU A 315 -7.86 -0.72 5.88
CA LEU A 315 -8.06 -1.57 4.72
C LEU A 315 -7.27 -2.87 4.92
N GLY A 316 -7.99 -3.96 5.14
CA GLY A 316 -7.42 -5.31 5.14
C GLY A 316 -7.40 -5.88 3.73
N ILE A 317 -6.26 -6.41 3.30
CA ILE A 317 -6.04 -7.00 1.99
C ILE A 317 -5.62 -8.46 2.18
N THR A 318 -6.41 -9.39 1.64
CA THR A 318 -6.19 -10.84 1.77
C THR A 318 -6.31 -11.51 0.42
N THR A 319 -5.31 -12.28 0.02
CA THR A 319 -5.39 -13.09 -1.20
C THR A 319 -6.16 -14.39 -0.93
N ILE A 320 -7.13 -14.72 -1.78
CA ILE A 320 -8.05 -15.85 -1.57
C ILE A 320 -7.75 -17.02 -2.51
N SER A 321 -7.31 -16.74 -3.74
CA SER A 321 -7.01 -17.76 -4.75
C SER A 321 -6.01 -17.24 -5.77
N GLY A 322 -5.51 -18.12 -6.64
CA GLY A 322 -4.57 -17.77 -7.70
C GLY A 322 -3.10 -17.89 -7.28
N ALA A 323 -2.22 -17.60 -8.23
CA ALA A 323 -0.78 -17.63 -8.09
C ALA A 323 -0.09 -16.48 -8.84
N SER A 324 -0.84 -15.50 -9.36
CA SER A 324 -0.23 -14.34 -10.00
C SER A 324 0.24 -13.30 -8.98
N GLU A 325 1.10 -12.40 -9.40
CA GLU A 325 1.17 -11.09 -8.76
C GLU A 325 -0.16 -10.37 -8.93
N ASN A 326 -0.54 -9.56 -7.94
CA ASN A 326 -1.59 -8.57 -8.03
C ASN A 326 -1.03 -7.25 -7.50
N GLY A 327 -0.61 -6.40 -8.44
CA GLY A 327 -0.07 -5.08 -8.13
C GLY A 327 -1.20 -4.09 -7.80
N PHE A 328 -0.97 -3.19 -6.84
CA PHE A 328 -1.92 -2.13 -6.54
C PHE A 328 -1.28 -0.92 -5.87
N ALA A 329 -1.92 0.23 -6.03
CA ALA A 329 -1.76 1.40 -5.18
C ALA A 329 -3.08 1.70 -4.47
N ILE A 330 -2.98 2.34 -3.31
CA ILE A 330 -4.14 2.76 -2.53
C ILE A 330 -4.13 4.26 -2.43
N TRP A 331 -5.15 4.93 -2.96
CA TRP A 331 -5.32 6.36 -2.70
C TRP A 331 -6.48 6.59 -1.74
N ALA A 332 -6.37 7.64 -0.93
CA ALA A 332 -7.49 8.09 -0.12
C ALA A 332 -7.49 9.62 -0.01
N GLY A 333 -8.67 10.21 -0.05
CA GLY A 333 -8.84 11.66 -0.08
C GLY A 333 -10.30 12.06 -0.33
N PRO A 334 -10.55 13.31 -0.76
CA PRO A 334 -11.90 13.80 -0.99
C PRO A 334 -12.50 13.23 -2.27
N ASN A 335 -13.81 13.01 -2.31
CA ASN A 335 -14.50 12.50 -3.51
C ASN A 335 -14.68 13.56 -4.63
N ILE A 336 -13.81 14.56 -4.69
CA ILE A 336 -13.85 15.63 -5.68
C ILE A 336 -12.62 15.58 -6.58
N TYR A 337 -12.86 15.75 -7.87
CA TYR A 337 -11.81 15.89 -8.88
C TYR A 337 -11.97 17.25 -9.55
N THR A 338 -10.86 17.93 -9.84
CA THR A 338 -10.91 19.19 -10.60
C THR A 338 -10.72 19.01 -12.10
N GLY A 339 -10.68 17.76 -12.59
CA GLY A 339 -10.49 17.40 -14.00
C GLY A 339 -11.13 16.05 -14.35
N THR A 340 -10.96 15.61 -15.60
CA THR A 340 -11.34 14.26 -16.05
C THR A 340 -10.09 13.46 -16.36
N PHE A 341 -9.96 12.26 -15.80
CA PHE A 341 -8.82 11.38 -16.02
C PHE A 341 -9.17 10.17 -16.89
N ALA A 342 -8.18 9.61 -17.58
CA ALA A 342 -8.31 8.37 -18.33
C ALA A 342 -8.35 7.15 -17.41
N SER A 343 -8.99 6.06 -17.85
CA SER A 343 -8.90 4.76 -17.19
C SER A 343 -7.55 4.09 -17.39
N ASP A 344 -6.87 4.36 -18.52
CA ASP A 344 -5.51 3.90 -18.74
C ASP A 344 -4.58 4.51 -17.67
N ALA A 345 -3.94 3.64 -16.89
CA ALA A 345 -3.18 4.03 -15.70
C ALA A 345 -2.08 5.04 -16.00
N ASN A 346 -1.48 4.97 -17.18
CA ASN A 346 -0.30 5.75 -17.51
C ASN A 346 -0.64 7.07 -18.18
N LEU A 347 -1.66 7.08 -19.03
CA LEU A 347 -2.27 8.32 -19.49
C LEU A 347 -2.83 9.12 -18.30
N ARG A 348 -3.46 8.45 -17.33
CA ARG A 348 -3.89 9.08 -16.08
C ARG A 348 -2.72 9.69 -15.33
N ASN A 349 -1.64 8.93 -15.09
CA ASN A 349 -0.48 9.45 -14.38
C ASN A 349 0.06 10.71 -15.06
N VAL A 350 0.20 10.71 -16.39
CA VAL A 350 0.58 11.90 -17.17
C VAL A 350 -0.40 13.06 -16.92
N GLN A 351 -1.71 12.81 -16.97
CA GLN A 351 -2.72 13.84 -16.74
C GLN A 351 -2.69 14.41 -15.31
N ILE A 352 -2.45 13.57 -14.29
CA ILE A 352 -2.32 14.02 -12.89
C ILE A 352 -1.03 14.83 -12.71
N LEU A 353 0.08 14.38 -13.30
CA LEU A 353 1.36 15.10 -13.30
C LEU A 353 1.25 16.48 -13.96
N ASP A 354 0.59 16.54 -15.12
CA ASP A 354 0.39 17.78 -15.88
C ASP A 354 -0.65 18.72 -15.23
N ALA A 355 -1.49 18.20 -14.33
CA ALA A 355 -2.50 18.94 -13.58
C ALA A 355 -2.35 18.71 -12.07
N ALA A 356 -1.15 18.99 -11.55
CA ALA A 356 -0.85 18.85 -10.12
C ALA A 356 -1.94 19.49 -9.23
N GLY A 357 -2.44 18.73 -8.27
CA GLY A 357 -3.53 19.13 -7.37
C GLY A 357 -4.94 18.76 -7.85
N ALA A 358 -5.10 18.19 -9.05
CA ALA A 358 -6.41 17.76 -9.53
C ALA A 358 -6.92 16.46 -8.87
N HIS A 359 -6.05 15.77 -8.12
CA HIS A 359 -6.33 14.55 -7.38
C HIS A 359 -5.51 14.48 -6.08
N ASP A 360 -5.67 15.47 -5.19
CA ASP A 360 -4.91 15.54 -3.93
C ASP A 360 -5.66 14.85 -2.78
N SER A 361 -4.95 14.05 -1.99
CA SER A 361 -5.39 13.49 -0.69
C SER A 361 -5.83 14.51 0.36
N LEU A 362 -5.38 15.78 0.26
CA LEU A 362 -5.53 16.81 1.29
C LEU A 362 -5.05 16.37 2.68
N GLY A 363 -3.89 15.72 2.72
CA GLY A 363 -3.23 15.28 3.95
C GLY A 363 -3.67 13.90 4.45
N VAL A 364 -4.66 13.27 3.81
CA VAL A 364 -4.98 11.86 4.07
C VAL A 364 -3.78 11.00 3.67
N THR A 365 -3.37 10.09 4.55
CA THR A 365 -2.15 9.28 4.36
C THR A 365 -2.46 7.80 4.51
N VAL A 366 -1.93 6.96 3.63
CA VAL A 366 -2.06 5.50 3.69
C VAL A 366 -0.76 4.86 4.16
N LEU A 367 -0.83 4.07 5.25
CA LEU A 367 0.31 3.46 5.92
C LEU A 367 0.07 1.96 6.14
N ALA A 368 0.94 1.06 5.68
CA ALA A 368 0.93 -0.33 6.09
C ALA A 368 1.38 -0.46 7.56
N GLU A 369 0.70 -1.27 8.39
CA GLU A 369 1.00 -1.29 9.84
C GLU A 369 2.36 -1.87 10.20
N THR A 370 2.70 -3.04 9.63
CA THR A 370 3.90 -3.80 10.05
C THR A 370 4.76 -4.20 8.87
N TYR A 371 4.12 -4.60 7.78
CA TYR A 371 4.78 -5.12 6.59
C TYR A 371 4.21 -4.45 5.36
N ALA A 372 5.09 -3.95 4.49
CA ALA A 372 4.72 -3.39 3.20
C ALA A 372 5.39 -4.21 2.11
N PRO A 373 4.66 -5.15 1.46
CA PRO A 373 5.16 -5.81 0.27
C PRO A 373 5.09 -4.81 -0.88
N VAL A 374 6.23 -4.53 -1.49
CA VAL A 374 6.41 -3.48 -2.48
C VAL A 374 7.10 -4.07 -3.69
N ASN A 375 6.55 -3.81 -4.87
CA ASN A 375 7.22 -4.08 -6.13
C ASN A 375 7.99 -2.83 -6.58
N ASN A 376 9.29 -2.98 -6.82
CA ASN A 376 10.14 -1.96 -7.43
C ASN A 376 10.45 -2.33 -8.87
N ASN A 377 10.25 -1.36 -9.75
CA ASN A 377 10.46 -1.53 -11.18
C ASN A 377 11.48 -0.52 -11.75
N TYR A 378 12.32 0.03 -10.88
CA TYR A 378 13.25 1.09 -11.23
C TYR A 378 14.67 0.76 -10.75
N THR A 379 15.58 0.69 -11.71
CA THR A 379 16.98 0.30 -11.50
C THR A 379 17.89 1.45 -11.09
N GLN A 380 17.42 2.68 -11.20
CA GLN A 380 18.17 3.81 -10.68
C GLN A 380 17.84 4.00 -9.20
N VAL A 381 18.69 4.79 -8.55
CA VAL A 381 18.48 5.15 -7.16
C VAL A 381 17.18 5.93 -7.03
N ALA A 382 16.30 5.49 -6.12
CA ALA A 382 15.06 6.19 -5.81
C ALA A 382 14.85 6.26 -4.30
N ASP A 383 14.19 7.34 -3.89
CA ASP A 383 13.70 7.52 -2.53
C ASP A 383 12.37 6.78 -2.32
N THR A 384 12.37 5.90 -1.33
CA THR A 384 11.17 5.20 -0.83
C THR A 384 10.89 5.69 0.59
N PRO A 385 9.81 6.46 0.81
CA PRO A 385 9.44 6.83 2.16
C PRO A 385 9.03 5.58 2.93
N LEU A 386 9.65 5.38 4.10
CA LEU A 386 9.31 4.29 5.00
C LEU A 386 8.32 4.78 6.05
N ALA A 387 8.71 5.61 7.00
CA ALA A 387 7.82 5.99 8.08
C ALA A 387 8.03 7.45 8.51
N TYR A 388 7.03 8.09 9.09
CA TYR A 388 7.27 9.34 9.82
C TYR A 388 7.76 9.02 11.22
N ILE A 389 8.86 9.66 11.62
CA ILE A 389 9.46 9.53 12.94
C ILE A 389 9.40 10.91 13.61
N GLY A 390 8.72 11.00 14.74
CA GLY A 390 8.60 12.24 15.51
C GLY A 390 9.85 12.55 16.37
N PRO A 391 9.99 13.79 16.86
CA PRO A 391 11.13 14.19 17.69
C PRO A 391 11.26 13.41 19.00
N GLU A 392 10.17 12.83 19.51
CA GLU A 392 10.14 11.96 20.69
C GLU A 392 10.98 10.68 20.54
N TYR A 393 11.32 10.31 19.31
CA TYR A 393 12.20 9.18 19.02
C TYR A 393 13.69 9.55 18.97
N ALA A 394 14.07 10.82 19.18
CA ALA A 394 15.47 11.23 19.19
C ALA A 394 16.31 10.39 20.16
N GLY A 395 17.43 9.86 19.69
CA GLY A 395 18.32 8.98 20.45
C GLY A 395 17.84 7.53 20.62
N GLN A 396 16.67 7.16 20.07
CA GLN A 396 16.20 5.78 20.06
C GLN A 396 16.81 4.98 18.90
N VAL A 397 16.88 3.66 19.05
CA VAL A 397 17.39 2.76 18.00
C VAL A 397 16.24 2.32 17.11
N MET A 398 16.30 2.68 15.82
CA MET A 398 15.41 2.14 14.79
C MET A 398 15.92 0.78 14.34
N THR A 399 15.00 -0.14 14.07
CA THR A 399 15.30 -1.44 13.46
C THR A 399 14.48 -1.63 12.21
N ILE A 400 15.14 -1.92 11.09
CA ILE A 400 14.51 -2.09 9.78
C ILE A 400 15.01 -3.39 9.18
N THR A 401 14.12 -4.18 8.59
CA THR A 401 14.53 -5.33 7.78
C THR A 401 13.74 -5.38 6.49
N LEU A 402 14.24 -6.18 5.58
CA LEU A 402 13.77 -6.30 4.22
C LEU A 402 13.83 -7.77 3.84
N PHE A 403 12.77 -8.24 3.21
CA PHE A 403 12.65 -9.62 2.75
C PHE A 403 12.84 -9.70 1.24
N ASP A 404 13.65 -10.67 0.78
CA ASP A 404 13.75 -11.07 -0.63
C ASP A 404 14.23 -10.00 -1.61
N THR A 405 15.28 -9.25 -1.27
CA THR A 405 15.96 -8.39 -2.26
C THR A 405 17.05 -9.15 -2.98
N ASP A 406 16.70 -9.83 -4.07
CA ASP A 406 17.65 -10.59 -4.87
C ASP A 406 17.56 -10.32 -6.39
N SER A 407 16.58 -9.52 -6.84
CA SER A 407 16.30 -9.35 -8.27
C SER A 407 16.88 -8.06 -8.84
N GLY A 408 18.18 -7.85 -8.60
CA GLY A 408 18.96 -6.80 -9.26
C GLY A 408 19.09 -5.49 -8.47
N ALA A 409 18.45 -5.38 -7.30
CA ALA A 409 18.74 -4.31 -6.36
C ALA A 409 20.25 -4.28 -6.02
N GLN A 410 20.82 -3.09 -5.85
CA GLN A 410 22.27 -2.91 -5.67
C GLN A 410 22.58 -2.11 -4.41
N PRO A 411 23.66 -2.45 -3.68
CA PRO A 411 24.18 -1.59 -2.62
C PRO A 411 24.80 -0.31 -3.20
N PRO A 412 24.96 0.75 -2.39
CA PRO A 412 24.53 0.87 -1.00
C PRO A 412 23.02 1.09 -0.83
N ILE A 413 22.51 0.80 0.37
CA ILE A 413 21.26 1.39 0.86
C ILE A 413 21.58 2.49 1.88
N HIS A 414 20.98 3.66 1.68
CA HIS A 414 21.05 4.78 2.60
C HIS A 414 19.72 4.93 3.33
N PHE A 415 19.79 5.23 4.62
CA PHE A 415 18.65 5.73 5.38
C PHE A 415 18.92 7.16 5.84
N TYR A 416 17.96 8.05 5.59
CA TYR A 416 18.04 9.44 6.00
C TYR A 416 16.66 9.98 6.38
N PHE A 417 16.61 11.14 7.04
CA PHE A 417 15.36 11.86 7.31
C PHE A 417 15.22 13.01 6.33
N ASP A 418 14.08 13.13 5.65
CA ASP A 418 13.85 14.21 4.68
C ASP A 418 13.84 15.63 5.30
N SER A 419 13.68 15.72 6.61
CA SER A 419 13.78 16.96 7.38
C SER A 419 15.22 17.36 7.74
N ILE A 420 16.20 16.50 7.44
CA ILE A 420 17.62 16.74 7.66
C ILE A 420 18.33 16.67 6.30
N PRO A 421 19.19 17.65 5.93
CA PRO A 421 19.99 17.54 4.73
C PRO A 421 20.81 16.24 4.74
N PHE A 422 20.81 15.50 3.62
CA PHE A 422 21.52 14.22 3.50
C PHE A 422 23.01 14.32 3.89
N ALA A 423 23.65 15.47 3.59
CA ALA A 423 25.05 15.74 3.96
C ALA A 423 25.28 15.89 5.47
N ASP A 424 24.23 16.24 6.23
CA ASP A 424 24.30 16.47 7.67
C ASP A 424 24.01 15.20 8.46
N TRP A 425 23.16 14.30 7.92
CA TRP A 425 22.90 13.00 8.52
C TRP A 425 22.35 11.99 7.51
N HIS A 426 22.99 10.83 7.45
CA HIS A 426 22.48 9.60 6.84
C HIS A 426 23.28 8.42 7.38
N VAL A 427 22.73 7.22 7.29
CA VAL A 427 23.47 5.98 7.52
C VAL A 427 23.53 5.18 6.23
N THR A 428 24.66 4.49 6.02
CA THR A 428 24.93 3.73 4.80
C THR A 428 25.21 2.28 5.16
N PHE A 429 24.55 1.35 4.48
CA PHE A 429 24.85 -0.07 4.52
C PHE A 429 25.23 -0.53 3.12
N ASP A 430 26.45 -1.04 2.97
CA ASP A 430 27.03 -1.47 1.70
C ASP A 430 27.74 -2.83 1.85
N GLU A 431 28.44 -3.28 0.82
CA GLU A 431 29.18 -4.56 0.82
C GLU A 431 30.29 -4.65 1.88
N SER A 432 30.69 -3.51 2.47
CA SER A 432 31.70 -3.45 3.53
C SER A 432 31.13 -3.62 4.93
N ASP A 433 29.79 -3.69 5.08
CA ASP A 433 29.16 -3.96 6.37
C ASP A 433 29.54 -5.37 6.89
N LEU A 434 30.36 -5.38 7.93
CA LEU A 434 30.94 -6.58 8.55
C LEU A 434 29.98 -7.34 9.48
N SER A 435 28.72 -6.90 9.60
CA SER A 435 27.75 -7.53 10.50
C SER A 435 27.23 -8.89 10.02
N GLY A 436 27.68 -9.38 8.86
CA GLY A 436 27.40 -10.72 8.36
C GLY A 436 25.99 -10.88 7.79
N ARG A 437 25.26 -9.78 7.59
CA ARG A 437 23.97 -9.76 6.89
C ARG A 437 24.15 -10.08 5.41
N CYS A 438 23.11 -10.62 4.78
CA CYS A 438 23.04 -10.58 3.32
C CYS A 438 22.88 -9.11 2.88
N PHE A 439 23.49 -8.76 1.75
CA PHE A 439 23.39 -7.42 1.18
C PHE A 439 22.17 -7.33 0.26
N ILE A 440 21.65 -6.12 0.09
CA ILE A 440 20.61 -5.86 -0.91
C ILE A 440 21.08 -6.37 -2.28
N GLY A 441 20.21 -7.10 -2.98
CA GLY A 441 20.54 -7.82 -4.21
C GLY A 441 21.04 -9.26 -4.01
N LEU A 442 21.28 -9.70 -2.78
CA LEU A 442 21.76 -11.06 -2.46
C LEU A 442 20.90 -11.78 -1.41
N CYS A 443 19.81 -11.17 -0.96
CA CYS A 443 18.96 -11.70 0.10
C CYS A 443 17.80 -12.52 -0.47
N ASN A 444 18.07 -13.63 -1.15
CA ASN A 444 16.99 -14.47 -1.72
C ASN A 444 16.15 -15.14 -0.62
N ASN A 445 14.83 -14.95 -0.71
CA ASN A 445 13.77 -15.61 0.05
C ASN A 445 14.05 -15.67 1.56
N GLN A 446 14.56 -14.56 2.10
CA GLN A 446 14.92 -14.44 3.51
C GLN A 446 14.86 -12.97 3.95
N TRP A 447 14.69 -12.78 5.25
CA TRP A 447 14.85 -11.48 5.89
C TRP A 447 16.33 -11.13 6.05
N VAL A 448 16.69 -9.88 5.77
CA VAL A 448 18.01 -9.33 6.12
C VAL A 448 18.25 -9.55 7.62
N THR A 449 19.24 -10.39 7.94
CA THR A 449 19.58 -10.80 9.31
C THR A 449 21.10 -10.71 9.52
N PRO A 450 21.59 -9.94 10.51
CA PRO A 450 20.83 -9.08 11.42
C PRO A 450 20.11 -7.94 10.68
N PRO A 451 19.02 -7.36 11.24
CA PRO A 451 18.31 -6.22 10.65
C PRO A 451 19.16 -4.95 10.65
N TYR A 452 18.84 -3.98 9.79
CA TYR A 452 19.50 -2.67 9.77
C TYR A 452 19.13 -1.91 11.04
N THR A 453 20.14 -1.36 11.71
CA THR A 453 19.94 -0.64 12.97
C THR A 453 20.73 0.65 12.98
N PHE A 454 20.11 1.74 13.40
CA PHE A 454 20.75 3.03 13.60
C PHE A 454 20.04 3.82 14.69
N THR A 455 20.72 4.83 15.23
CA THR A 455 20.16 5.72 16.25
C THR A 455 19.54 6.94 15.57
N VAL A 456 18.31 7.29 15.92
CA VAL A 456 17.66 8.54 15.46
C VAL A 456 18.48 9.73 15.97
N PRO A 457 18.83 10.71 15.12
CA PRO A 457 19.60 11.88 15.55
C PRO A 457 18.82 12.73 16.56
N GLY A 458 19.49 13.66 17.23
CA GLY A 458 18.86 14.63 18.14
C GLY A 458 19.18 14.43 19.62
N ASN A 459 19.98 13.42 20.00
CA ASN A 459 20.47 13.29 21.37
C ASN A 459 21.70 14.18 21.62
N LEU A 460 21.43 15.45 21.94
CA LEU A 460 22.46 16.47 22.13
C LEU A 460 23.25 16.38 23.45
N THR A 461 22.94 15.41 24.32
CA THR A 461 23.54 15.31 25.67
C THR A 461 25.05 15.04 25.66
N SER A 462 25.56 14.49 24.57
CA SER A 462 26.99 14.17 24.37
C SER A 462 27.75 15.18 23.49
N CYS A 463 27.08 16.23 23.01
CA CYS A 463 27.60 17.14 21.98
C CYS A 463 28.46 18.29 22.52
N GLN A 464 29.46 17.95 23.33
CA GLN A 464 30.35 18.93 23.93
C GLN A 464 31.56 19.28 23.06
N ASP A 465 31.88 18.49 22.04
CA ASP A 465 32.96 18.77 21.09
C ASP A 465 32.39 19.08 19.70
N ALA A 466 32.93 20.12 19.05
CA ALA A 466 32.44 20.67 17.78
C ALA A 466 32.70 19.78 16.54
N SER A 467 32.98 18.49 16.71
CA SER A 467 32.90 17.51 15.63
C SER A 467 31.43 17.15 15.41
N LEU A 468 30.98 17.23 14.17
CA LEU A 468 29.67 16.74 13.73
C LEU A 468 29.64 15.21 13.76
N ASP A 469 29.87 14.62 14.94
CA ASP A 469 29.66 13.20 15.13
C ASP A 469 28.14 12.93 15.21
N GLU A 470 27.76 11.75 14.73
CA GLU A 470 26.40 11.24 14.46
C GLU A 470 25.27 11.61 15.45
N PRO A 471 25.47 11.73 16.79
CA PRO A 471 24.37 12.09 17.69
C PRO A 471 24.02 13.59 17.74
N CYS A 472 24.82 14.47 17.13
CA CYS A 472 24.74 15.91 17.34
C CYS A 472 23.90 16.71 16.34
N THR A 473 23.28 16.03 15.39
CA THR A 473 22.33 16.67 14.46
C THR A 473 20.99 16.86 15.18
N PRO A 474 20.48 18.10 15.34
CA PRO A 474 19.15 18.32 15.93
C PRO A 474 18.07 17.62 15.10
N PHE A 475 17.09 17.02 15.78
CA PHE A 475 15.98 16.35 15.13
C PHE A 475 14.64 16.88 15.62
N SER A 476 13.82 17.34 14.69
CA SER A 476 12.49 17.89 14.92
C SER A 476 11.37 17.01 14.36
N GLY A 477 11.70 15.77 14.01
CA GLY A 477 10.81 14.85 13.29
C GLY A 477 10.98 14.94 11.77
N GLY A 478 10.63 13.87 11.06
CA GLY A 478 10.75 13.77 9.60
C GLY A 478 10.34 12.41 9.06
N ARG A 479 10.20 12.29 7.73
CA ARG A 479 10.02 10.99 7.08
C ARG A 479 11.38 10.32 6.94
N LEU A 480 11.47 9.12 7.49
CA LEU A 480 12.54 8.19 7.22
C LEU A 480 12.42 7.71 5.77
N ILE A 481 13.48 7.92 4.99
CA ILE A 481 13.58 7.54 3.59
C ILE A 481 14.62 6.44 3.46
N ALA A 482 14.29 5.38 2.72
CA ALA A 482 15.25 4.44 2.17
C ALA A 482 15.63 4.89 0.76
N ASN A 483 16.94 5.02 0.49
CA ASN A 483 17.47 5.40 -0.81
C ASN A 483 18.43 4.32 -1.29
N PHE A 484 18.05 3.66 -2.37
CA PHE A 484 18.80 2.55 -2.94
C PHE A 484 18.43 2.37 -4.41
N ALA A 485 19.30 1.69 -5.15
CA ALA A 485 19.00 1.24 -6.51
C ALA A 485 18.22 -0.08 -6.42
N GLY A 486 16.96 -0.05 -6.88
CA GLY A 486 16.10 -1.22 -6.94
C GLY A 486 16.49 -2.21 -8.04
N GLY A 487 15.73 -3.29 -8.11
CA GLY A 487 15.71 -4.22 -9.23
C GLY A 487 14.66 -3.85 -10.29
N LEU A 488 14.71 -4.50 -11.45
CA LEU A 488 13.53 -4.60 -12.32
C LEU A 488 12.73 -5.82 -11.89
N HIS A 489 11.40 -5.66 -11.75
CA HIS A 489 10.50 -6.75 -11.40
C HIS A 489 10.84 -7.40 -10.05
N ASP A 490 11.35 -6.60 -9.12
CA ASP A 490 11.77 -7.05 -7.80
C ASP A 490 10.69 -6.69 -6.79
N THR A 491 9.97 -7.70 -6.31
CA THR A 491 9.07 -7.54 -5.17
C THR A 491 9.82 -7.94 -3.91
N TYR A 492 9.71 -7.11 -2.88
CA TYR A 492 10.32 -7.33 -1.58
C TYR A 492 9.38 -6.81 -0.50
N THR A 493 9.60 -7.22 0.75
CA THR A 493 8.76 -6.76 1.86
C THR A 493 9.55 -5.98 2.89
N TRP A 494 9.16 -4.73 3.14
CA TRP A 494 9.71 -3.93 4.24
C TRP A 494 9.08 -4.31 5.57
N GLN A 495 9.89 -4.30 6.62
CA GLN A 495 9.44 -4.26 8.01
C GLN A 495 10.18 -3.14 8.73
N VAL A 496 9.41 -2.27 9.41
CA VAL A 496 9.95 -1.25 10.30
C VAL A 496 9.50 -1.56 11.71
N ILE A 497 10.46 -1.75 12.62
CA ILE A 497 10.20 -1.95 14.03
C ILE A 497 10.48 -0.62 14.73
N PHE A 498 9.40 0.03 15.16
CA PHE A 498 9.46 1.28 15.90
C PHE A 498 9.92 0.99 17.34
N PRO A 499 10.92 1.72 17.85
CA PRO A 499 11.27 1.62 19.26
C PRO A 499 10.12 2.13 20.10
N THR A 500 10.01 1.69 21.35
CA THR A 500 9.12 2.34 22.30
C THR A 500 9.63 3.77 22.53
N ALA A 501 8.79 4.78 22.28
CA ALA A 501 9.15 6.16 22.56
C ALA A 501 9.59 6.29 24.02
N ALA A 502 10.64 7.08 24.27
CA ALA A 502 11.07 7.32 25.64
C ALA A 502 9.95 8.02 26.40
N GLU A 503 9.65 7.52 27.60
CA GLU A 503 8.75 8.22 28.50
C GLU A 503 9.37 9.55 28.92
N VAL A 504 8.76 10.66 28.48
CA VAL A 504 9.17 12.02 28.84
C VAL A 504 8.29 12.49 29.98
N PRO A 505 8.83 12.72 31.20
CA PRO A 505 8.05 13.21 32.32
C PRO A 505 7.51 14.61 32.03
N LEU A 506 6.29 14.87 32.47
CA LEU A 506 5.80 16.24 32.55
C LEU A 506 6.58 17.00 33.61
N GLU A 507 7.30 18.04 33.20
CA GLU A 507 8.09 18.89 34.09
C GLU A 507 7.23 20.00 34.70
N ALA A 508 6.32 20.59 33.92
CA ALA A 508 5.42 21.63 34.39
C ALA A 508 4.13 21.72 33.55
N VAL A 509 3.09 22.32 34.13
CA VAL A 509 1.93 22.85 33.39
C VAL A 509 1.95 24.36 33.52
N LEU A 510 2.12 25.06 32.41
CA LEU A 510 2.01 26.51 32.36
C LEU A 510 0.54 26.88 32.14
N LEU A 511 0.03 27.80 32.95
CA LEU A 511 -1.30 28.39 32.75
C LEU A 511 -1.15 29.80 32.21
N GLY A 512 -1.54 30.01 30.95
CA GLY A 512 -1.65 31.31 30.31
C GLY A 512 -3.07 31.84 30.43
N GLY A 513 -3.24 33.10 30.82
CA GLY A 513 -4.55 33.74 30.87
C GLY A 513 -4.57 35.06 31.65
N PRO A 514 -5.75 35.67 31.83
CA PRO A 514 -5.89 36.90 32.59
C PRO A 514 -5.49 36.70 34.05
N VAL A 515 -4.56 37.53 34.55
CA VAL A 515 -4.09 37.50 35.95
C VAL A 515 -5.00 38.27 36.91
N SER A 516 -6.05 38.90 36.40
CA SER A 516 -7.06 39.65 37.16
C SER A 516 -8.41 39.59 36.45
N GLY A 517 -9.50 39.57 37.22
CA GLY A 517 -10.85 39.50 36.68
C GLY A 517 -11.91 40.12 37.59
N LEU A 518 -13.10 40.32 37.04
CA LEU A 518 -14.29 40.81 37.73
C LEU A 518 -15.11 39.63 38.26
N PRO A 519 -15.71 39.74 39.46
CA PRO A 519 -16.61 38.73 39.98
C PRO A 519 -17.77 38.43 39.01
N GLY A 520 -18.06 37.14 38.80
CA GLY A 520 -19.17 36.69 37.96
C GLY A 520 -18.91 36.71 36.45
N VAL A 521 -17.69 37.06 36.02
CA VAL A 521 -17.28 37.00 34.61
C VAL A 521 -16.46 35.72 34.37
N ALA A 522 -16.77 34.99 33.29
CA ALA A 522 -16.01 33.83 32.86
C ALA A 522 -14.71 34.26 32.17
N TYR A 523 -13.61 33.57 32.49
CA TYR A 523 -12.30 33.77 31.88
C TYR A 523 -11.79 32.45 31.32
N THR A 524 -11.18 32.51 30.14
CA THR A 524 -10.53 31.36 29.52
C THR A 524 -9.05 31.35 29.89
N PHE A 525 -8.55 30.17 30.27
CA PHE A 525 -7.13 29.91 30.50
C PHE A 525 -6.67 28.83 29.53
N THR A 526 -5.42 28.95 29.09
CA THR A 526 -4.74 27.95 28.28
C THR A 526 -3.76 27.21 29.18
N ALA A 527 -3.90 25.90 29.30
CA ALA A 527 -2.89 25.05 29.91
C ALA A 527 -1.92 24.55 28.84
N THR A 528 -0.62 24.60 29.11
CA THR A 528 0.42 24.09 28.22
C THR A 528 1.34 23.16 29.01
N ALA A 529 1.45 21.92 28.57
CA ALA A 529 2.41 20.96 29.11
C ALA A 529 3.85 21.37 28.74
N VAL A 530 4.77 21.23 29.70
CA VAL A 530 6.21 21.44 29.50
C VAL A 530 6.97 20.19 29.97
N PRO A 531 7.83 19.61 29.13
CA PRO A 531 7.90 19.89 27.70
C PRO A 531 6.57 19.51 27.02
N SER A 532 6.27 20.12 25.87
CA SER A 532 5.09 19.74 25.09
C SER A 532 5.15 18.30 24.58
N THR A 533 6.31 17.67 24.68
CA THR A 533 6.61 16.27 24.36
C THR A 533 6.45 15.33 25.56
N ALA A 534 5.92 15.80 26.70
CA ALA A 534 5.69 14.93 27.86
C ALA A 534 4.69 13.81 27.55
N THR A 535 5.10 12.56 27.73
CA THR A 535 4.30 11.34 27.44
C THR A 535 3.88 10.58 28.70
N LEU A 536 4.49 10.87 29.86
CA LEU A 536 4.12 10.25 31.14
C LEU A 536 2.79 10.79 31.67
N PRO A 537 1.79 9.93 31.97
CA PRO A 537 0.52 10.36 32.53
C PRO A 537 0.68 11.07 33.89
N ILE A 538 -0.03 12.17 34.09
CA ILE A 538 -0.07 12.84 35.39
C ILE A 538 -0.96 12.00 36.32
N THR A 539 -0.33 11.38 37.34
CA THR A 539 -1.09 10.75 38.43
C THR A 539 -1.37 11.82 39.48
N TYR A 540 -2.59 12.35 39.52
CA TYR A 540 -3.04 13.19 40.64
C TYR A 540 -3.55 12.27 41.76
N THR A 541 -3.10 12.51 43.00
CA THR A 541 -3.58 11.83 44.22
C THR A 541 -4.28 12.81 45.14
#